data_AF-A0A969ANP6-F1
#
_entry.id   AF-A0A969ANP6-F1
#
_cell.length_a   1.000
_cell.length_b   1.000
_cell.length_c   1.000
_cell.angle_alpha   90.00
_cell.angle_beta   90.00
_cell.angle_gamma   90.00
#
_symmetry.space_group_name_H-M   'P 1'
#
loop_
_entity.id
_entity.type
_entity.pdbx_description
1 polymer ?
#
loop_
_entity_poly.entity_id
_entity_poly.type
_entity_poly.pdbx_seq_one_letter_code
_entity_poly.pdbx_strand_id
1 'polypeptide(L)'
;MTMTATLPRRQDGNTDIKRIGVAYWQLLVKAGIPTPDARKIAAAIAKFDVVQRPPSEEQKQLISEFSPLICRARLWRTHLL
;
A
#
# COMPACT_ATOMS: atom_id res chain seq x y z
N MET A 1 -14.70 -33.23 22.12
CA MET A 1 -13.50 -32.52 22.63
C MET A 1 -12.92 -31.75 21.45
N THR A 2 -13.05 -30.43 21.48
CA THR A 2 -12.88 -29.55 20.32
C THR A 2 -11.41 -29.30 20.02
N MET A 3 -11.03 -29.44 18.75
CA MET A 3 -9.69 -29.23 18.21
C MET A 3 -9.17 -27.82 18.48
N THR A 4 -8.01 -27.72 19.14
CA THR A 4 -7.21 -26.49 19.19
C THR A 4 -6.48 -26.32 17.87
N ALA A 5 -7.05 -25.51 16.97
CA ALA A 5 -6.37 -25.06 15.77
C ALA A 5 -5.20 -24.14 16.15
N THR A 6 -3.98 -24.63 15.98
CA THR A 6 -2.74 -23.88 16.13
C THR A 6 -2.68 -22.78 15.08
N LEU A 7 -2.85 -21.52 15.51
CA LEU A 7 -2.64 -20.33 14.65
C LEU A 7 -1.19 -20.31 14.12
N PRO A 8 -0.96 -20.19 12.80
CA PRO A 8 0.39 -20.13 12.28
C PRO A 8 1.07 -18.81 12.69
N ARG A 9 2.35 -18.94 13.04
CA ARG A 9 3.29 -17.88 13.42
C ARG A 9 3.31 -16.75 12.39
N ARG A 10 3.07 -15.52 12.86
CA ARG A 10 3.29 -14.25 12.15
C ARG A 10 4.76 -14.11 11.73
N GLN A 11 5.10 -14.31 10.45
CA GLN A 11 6.45 -13.99 9.95
C GLN A 11 6.52 -13.23 8.60
N ASP A 12 5.41 -12.96 7.88
CA ASP A 12 5.54 -12.57 6.46
C ASP A 12 5.12 -11.14 6.06
N GLY A 13 4.76 -10.27 7.02
CA GLY A 13 4.27 -8.92 6.68
C GLY A 13 5.22 -8.09 5.80
N ASN A 14 6.54 -8.25 5.96
CA ASN A 14 7.52 -7.49 5.15
C ASN A 14 7.62 -8.01 3.70
N THR A 15 7.51 -9.33 3.50
CA THR A 15 7.54 -9.94 2.17
C THR A 15 6.28 -9.59 1.40
N ASP A 16 5.13 -9.58 2.07
CA ASP A 16 3.85 -9.18 1.50
C ASP A 16 3.82 -7.70 1.11
N ILE A 17 4.33 -6.81 1.97
CA ILE A 17 4.44 -5.37 1.65
C ILE A 17 5.28 -5.17 0.38
N LYS A 18 6.41 -5.88 0.23
CA LYS A 18 7.26 -5.75 -0.97
C LYS A 18 6.53 -6.26 -2.21
N ARG A 19 5.90 -7.43 -2.14
CA ARG A 19 5.21 -8.03 -3.29
C ARG A 19 4.03 -7.18 -3.76
N ILE A 20 3.19 -6.74 -2.83
CA ILE A 20 2.05 -5.86 -3.12
C ILE A 20 2.55 -4.48 -3.58
N GLY A 21 3.59 -3.95 -2.94
CA GLY A 21 4.21 -2.68 -3.30
C GLY A 21 4.73 -2.66 -4.74
N VAL A 22 5.32 -3.75 -5.25
CA VAL A 22 5.74 -3.83 -6.66
C VAL A 22 4.54 -3.76 -7.61
N ALA A 23 3.45 -4.47 -7.30
CA ALA A 23 2.23 -4.42 -8.11
C ALA A 23 1.61 -3.02 -8.13
N TYR A 24 1.53 -2.37 -6.96
CA TYR A 24 1.00 -1.01 -6.84
C TYR A 24 1.87 0.00 -7.58
N TRP A 25 3.20 -0.12 -7.45
CA TRP A 25 4.14 0.72 -8.19
C TRP A 25 3.91 0.63 -9.70
N GLN A 26 3.75 -0.58 -10.26
CA GLN A 26 3.48 -0.76 -11.68
C GLN A 26 2.15 -0.13 -12.11
N LEU A 27 1.10 -0.22 -11.29
CA LEU A 27 -0.19 0.41 -11.58
C LEU A 27 -0.09 1.95 -11.56
N LEU A 28 0.65 2.51 -10.62
CA LEU A 28 0.85 3.96 -10.49
C LEU A 28 1.68 4.51 -11.65
N VAL A 29 2.74 3.81 -12.07
CA VAL A 29 3.52 4.18 -13.26
C VAL A 29 2.66 4.14 -14.52
N LYS A 30 1.84 3.09 -14.70
CA LYS A 30 0.89 3.01 -15.82
C LYS A 30 -0.18 4.11 -15.78
N ALA A 31 -0.52 4.62 -14.60
CA ALA A 31 -1.43 5.75 -14.43
C ALA A 31 -0.78 7.11 -14.71
N GLY A 32 0.54 7.16 -14.92
CA GLY A 32 1.28 8.38 -15.26
C GLY A 32 1.99 9.06 -14.10
N ILE A 33 2.07 8.43 -12.92
CA ILE A 33 2.82 8.99 -11.78
C ILE A 33 4.32 8.77 -12.02
N PRO A 34 5.18 9.80 -11.81
CA PRO A 34 6.62 9.64 -11.92
C PRO A 34 7.15 8.49 -11.06
N THR A 35 8.09 7.71 -11.61
CA THR A 35 8.69 6.55 -10.93
C THR A 35 9.14 6.79 -9.47
N PRO A 36 9.82 7.91 -9.12
CA PRO A 36 10.24 8.13 -7.72
C PRO A 36 9.05 8.26 -6.77
N ASP A 37 7.99 8.95 -7.18
CA ASP A 37 6.81 9.20 -6.35
C ASP A 37 5.90 7.98 -6.31
N ALA A 38 5.72 7.30 -7.45
CA ALA A 38 5.00 6.04 -7.54
C ALA A 38 5.55 5.00 -6.56
N ARG A 39 6.88 4.94 -6.39
CA ARG A 39 7.52 4.01 -5.45
C ARG A 39 7.19 4.36 -3.99
N LYS A 40 7.22 5.64 -3.64
CA LYS A 40 6.89 6.12 -2.28
C LYS A 40 5.42 5.88 -1.94
N ILE A 41 4.52 6.23 -2.87
CA ILE A 41 3.08 6.04 -2.74
C ILE A 41 2.75 4.55 -2.64
N ALA A 42 3.29 3.71 -3.52
CA ALA A 42 3.07 2.26 -3.49
C ALA A 42 3.47 1.64 -2.16
N ALA A 43 4.63 2.04 -1.62
CA ALA A 43 5.10 1.56 -0.32
C ALA A 43 4.18 2.01 0.83
N ALA A 44 3.67 3.25 0.80
CA ALA A 44 2.74 3.76 1.78
C ALA A 44 1.41 3.00 1.75
N ILE A 45 0.81 2.81 0.57
CA ILE A 45 -0.46 2.10 0.40
C ILE A 45 -0.30 0.60 0.74
N ALA A 46 0.78 -0.05 0.31
CA ALA A 46 1.03 -1.46 0.63
C ALA A 46 1.24 -1.66 2.14
N LYS A 47 1.95 -0.75 2.80
CA LYS A 47 2.13 -0.78 4.25
C LYS A 47 0.79 -0.58 4.97
N PHE A 48 -0.03 0.36 4.50
CA PHE A 48 -1.38 0.54 5.02
C PHE A 48 -2.22 -0.72 4.86
N ASP A 49 -2.27 -1.33 3.68
CA ASP A 49 -3.08 -2.52 3.42
C ASP A 49 -2.64 -3.74 4.25
N VAL A 50 -1.34 -3.96 4.45
CA VAL A 50 -0.82 -5.15 5.14
C VAL A 50 -0.80 -5.00 6.67
N VAL A 51 -0.34 -3.86 7.18
CA VAL A 51 -0.16 -3.66 8.64
C VAL A 51 -1.10 -2.64 9.24
N GLN A 52 -2.06 -2.11 8.46
CA GLN A 52 -3.07 -1.14 8.90
C GLN A 52 -2.46 0.12 9.55
N ARG A 53 -1.22 0.46 9.15
CA ARG A 53 -0.53 1.65 9.64
C ARG A 53 -0.80 2.83 8.71
N PRO A 54 -1.35 3.95 9.22
CA PRO A 54 -1.60 5.12 8.39
C PRO A 54 -0.30 5.71 7.80
N PRO A 55 -0.38 6.34 6.62
CA PRO A 55 0.75 7.08 6.04
C PRO A 55 1.19 8.23 6.96
N SER A 56 2.47 8.61 6.88
CA SER A 56 2.96 9.85 7.51
C SER A 56 2.43 11.09 6.78
N GLU A 57 2.48 12.27 7.40
CA GLU A 57 1.99 13.51 6.79
C GLU A 57 2.66 13.83 5.44
N GLU A 58 3.96 13.61 5.30
CA GLU A 58 4.65 13.73 4.00
C GLU A 58 4.09 12.76 2.95
N GLN A 59 3.77 11.52 3.35
CA GLN A 59 3.18 10.54 2.44
C GLN A 59 1.75 10.92 2.07
N LYS A 60 0.98 11.48 3.02
CA LYS A 60 -0.38 11.98 2.77
C LYS A 60 -0.38 13.14 1.80
N GLN A 61 0.56 14.09 1.94
CA GLN A 61 0.72 15.18 0.98
C GLN A 61 0.96 14.65 -0.44
N LEU A 62 1.88 13.69 -0.57
CA LEU A 62 2.17 13.05 -1.86
C LEU A 62 0.95 12.27 -2.41
N ILE A 63 0.23 11.54 -1.56
CA ILE A 63 -1.01 10.85 -1.94
C ILE A 63 -2.09 11.84 -2.38
N SER A 64 -2.21 12.98 -1.69
CA SER A 64 -3.17 14.03 -2.03
C SER A 64 -2.87 14.66 -3.39
N GLU A 65 -1.61 14.97 -3.66
CA GLU A 65 -1.13 15.53 -4.93
C GLU A 65 -1.49 14.64 -6.13
N PHE A 66 -1.28 13.33 -5.98
CA PHE A 66 -1.57 12.35 -7.03
C PHE A 66 -2.94 11.68 -6.91
N SER A 67 -3.84 12.21 -6.09
CA SER A 67 -5.13 11.57 -5.76
C SER A 67 -5.97 11.19 -7.00
N PRO A 68 -6.07 11.99 -8.09
CA PRO A 68 -6.83 11.58 -9.27
C PRO A 68 -6.24 10.35 -9.96
N LEU A 69 -4.91 10.25 -10.01
CA LEU A 69 -4.20 9.14 -10.64
C LEU A 69 -4.25 7.87 -9.78
N ILE A 70 -4.18 8.03 -8.45
CA ILE A 70 -4.35 6.93 -7.49
C ILE A 70 -5.77 6.35 -7.59
N CYS A 71 -6.80 7.21 -7.68
CA CYS A 71 -8.18 6.80 -7.90
C CYS A 71 -8.34 6.04 -9.23
N ARG A 72 -7.76 6.55 -10.32
CA ARG A 72 -7.77 5.89 -11.64
C ARG A 72 -7.08 4.52 -11.60
N ALA A 73 -6.01 4.39 -10.82
CA ALA A 73 -5.32 3.12 -10.58
C ALA A 73 -6.08 2.16 -9.66
N ARG A 74 -7.25 2.55 -9.11
CA ARG A 74 -8.05 1.80 -8.13
C ARG A 74 -7.30 1.49 -6.83
N LEU A 75 -6.35 2.36 -6.44
CA LEU A 75 -5.53 2.22 -5.24
C LEU A 75 -5.96 3.13 -4.09
N TRP A 76 -7.07 3.86 -4.25
CA TRP A 76 -7.61 4.70 -3.19
C TRP A 76 -8.14 3.86 -2.00
N ARG A 77 -7.96 4.37 -0.79
CA ARG A 77 -8.58 3.87 0.45
C ARG A 77 -9.09 5.07 1.24
N THR A 78 -10.22 4.89 1.90
CA THR A 78 -10.90 5.93 2.70
C THR A 78 -10.06 6.48 3.86
N HIS A 79 -9.01 5.78 4.30
CA HIS A 79 -8.15 6.18 5.42
C HIS A 79 -6.72 6.53 5.01
N LEU A 80 -6.49 6.88 3.72
CA LEU A 80 -5.17 7.33 3.26
C LEU A 80 -4.87 8.80 3.56
N LEU A 81 -5.90 9.61 3.87
CA LEU A 81 -5.78 11.01 4.28
C LEU A 81 -6.28 11.19 5.71
#